data_AF-A0AA35S6B5-F1
#
_entry.id   AF-A0AA35S6B5-F1
#
_cell.length_a   1.000
_cell.length_b   1.000
_cell.length_c   1.000
_cell.angle_alpha   90.00
_cell.angle_beta   90.00
_cell.angle_gamma   90.00
#
_symmetry.space_group_name_H-M   'P 1'
#
loop_
_entity.id
_entity.type
_entity.pdbx_description
1 polymer ?
#
loop_
_entity_poly.entity_id
_entity_poly.type
_entity_poly.pdbx_seq_one_letter_code
_entity_poly.pdbx_strand_id
1 'polypeptide(L)'
;MAASDKQSYRTNSLISRLMALGCPFLRSMEESVVVRVVLTQGEARARVLSWLFDRFLTDLPLNHQSTCVSKDTAILTSNFASIGLCKKENVALIEGRTSLLQQLLFLESLLDLVEAASSKESVPQLEGSCRFADTLCASERLDSSVFAQSLNLLPADIGHHLDSRVVSGEELKSEAESLCSQLEDRQSELHSILQQVR
;
A
#
# COMPACT_ATOMS: atom_id res chain seq x y z
N MET A 1 -32.79 -3.82 15.60
CA MET A 1 -32.67 -5.30 15.51
C MET A 1 -31.87 -5.75 14.29
N ALA A 2 -32.06 -5.18 13.08
CA ALA A 2 -31.33 -5.60 11.86
C ALA A 2 -29.78 -5.39 11.83
N ALA A 3 -29.21 -4.55 12.69
CA ALA A 3 -27.75 -4.33 12.73
C ALA A 3 -26.99 -5.50 13.37
N SER A 4 -27.62 -6.20 14.33
CA SER A 4 -27.02 -7.32 15.06
C SER A 4 -26.85 -8.54 14.15
N ASP A 5 -27.82 -8.79 13.27
CA ASP A 5 -27.80 -9.96 12.37
C ASP A 5 -26.75 -9.82 11.26
N LYS A 6 -26.61 -8.61 10.70
CA LYS A 6 -25.57 -8.34 9.68
C LYS A 6 -24.16 -8.49 10.23
N GLN A 7 -23.94 -8.07 11.48
CA GLN A 7 -22.65 -8.16 12.13
C GLN A 7 -22.29 -9.60 12.52
N SER A 8 -23.28 -10.36 12.98
CA SER A 8 -23.14 -11.80 13.22
C SER A 8 -22.76 -12.54 11.93
N TYR A 9 -23.45 -12.27 10.82
CA TYR A 9 -23.14 -12.84 9.51
C TYR A 9 -21.72 -12.53 9.04
N ARG A 10 -21.28 -11.26 9.13
CA ARG A 10 -19.91 -10.86 8.75
C ARG A 10 -18.86 -11.58 9.58
N THR A 11 -19.09 -11.68 10.88
CA THR A 11 -18.18 -12.37 11.79
C THR A 11 -18.05 -13.84 11.40
N ASN A 12 -19.17 -14.54 11.17
CA ASN A 12 -19.15 -15.95 10.77
C ASN A 12 -18.45 -16.13 9.42
N SER A 13 -18.71 -15.26 8.44
CA SER A 13 -18.05 -15.29 7.13
C SER A 13 -16.54 -15.16 7.24
N LEU A 14 -16.05 -14.19 8.04
CA LEU A 14 -14.63 -13.97 8.30
C LEU A 14 -13.97 -15.20 8.93
N ILE A 15 -14.64 -15.84 9.88
CA ILE A 15 -14.11 -17.01 10.58
C ILE A 15 -14.04 -18.21 9.64
N SER A 16 -15.08 -18.44 8.83
CA SER A 16 -15.07 -19.49 7.81
C SER A 16 -13.91 -19.31 6.83
N ARG A 17 -13.65 -18.08 6.37
CA ARG A 17 -12.50 -17.76 5.50
C ARG A 17 -11.17 -18.03 6.20
N LEU A 18 -11.03 -17.57 7.44
CA LEU A 18 -9.81 -17.77 8.22
C LEU A 18 -9.52 -19.26 8.51
N MET A 19 -10.57 -20.04 8.78
CA MET A 19 -10.48 -21.49 8.99
C MET A 19 -10.15 -22.23 7.68
N ALA A 20 -10.72 -21.79 6.54
CA ALA A 20 -10.42 -22.35 5.22
C ALA A 20 -8.95 -22.13 4.81
N LEU A 21 -8.34 -21.01 5.23
CA LEU A 21 -6.89 -20.78 5.07
C LEU A 21 -6.04 -21.77 5.88
N GLY A 22 -6.61 -22.50 6.83
CA GLY A 22 -5.94 -23.59 7.54
C GLY A 22 -4.90 -23.12 8.58
N CYS A 23 -5.13 -21.95 9.19
CA CYS A 23 -4.25 -21.34 10.18
C CYS A 23 -3.87 -22.34 11.31
N PRO A 24 -2.58 -22.62 11.54
CA PRO A 24 -2.14 -23.65 12.49
C PRO A 24 -2.54 -23.34 13.94
N PHE A 25 -2.71 -22.06 14.27
CA PHE A 25 -3.10 -21.62 15.62
C PHE A 25 -4.58 -21.83 15.93
N LEU A 26 -5.41 -22.14 14.92
CA LEU A 26 -6.87 -22.23 15.03
C LEU A 26 -7.43 -23.62 14.72
N ARG A 27 -6.62 -24.55 14.18
CA ARG A 27 -7.08 -25.87 13.66
C ARG A 27 -7.93 -26.72 14.60
N SER A 28 -7.76 -26.58 15.92
CA SER A 28 -8.46 -27.39 16.92
C SER A 28 -9.47 -26.57 17.74
N MET A 29 -9.81 -25.36 17.29
CA MET A 29 -10.72 -24.48 18.00
C MET A 29 -12.10 -24.48 17.35
N GLU A 30 -13.13 -24.42 18.19
CA GLU A 30 -14.50 -24.16 17.75
C GLU A 30 -14.64 -22.72 17.23
N GLU A 31 -15.51 -22.47 16.27
CA GLU A 31 -15.74 -21.14 15.68
C GLU A 31 -15.98 -20.05 16.73
N SER A 32 -16.77 -20.36 17.77
CA SER A 32 -17.04 -19.46 18.90
C SER A 32 -15.76 -19.05 19.66
N VAL A 33 -14.79 -19.94 19.77
CA VAL A 33 -13.48 -19.70 20.38
C VAL A 33 -12.57 -18.92 19.43
N VAL A 34 -12.61 -19.22 18.13
CA VAL A 34 -11.83 -18.49 17.11
C VAL A 34 -12.24 -17.03 17.08
N VAL A 35 -13.54 -16.74 17.10
CA VAL A 35 -14.08 -15.36 17.19
C VAL A 35 -13.45 -14.62 18.35
N ARG A 36 -13.45 -15.25 19.53
CA ARG A 36 -12.86 -14.66 20.73
C ARG A 36 -11.35 -14.45 20.58
N VAL A 37 -10.61 -15.42 20.06
CA VAL A 37 -9.15 -15.31 19.87
C VAL A 37 -8.80 -14.19 18.91
N VAL A 38 -9.54 -14.07 17.81
CA VAL A 38 -9.24 -13.12 16.75
C VAL A 38 -9.70 -11.71 17.13
N LEU A 39 -10.87 -11.54 17.76
CA LEU A 39 -11.48 -10.22 18.02
C LEU A 39 -11.23 -9.67 19.43
N THR A 40 -10.58 -10.44 20.30
CA THR A 40 -10.21 -9.96 21.64
C THR A 40 -8.74 -9.56 21.67
N GLN A 41 -8.41 -8.61 22.53
CA GLN A 41 -7.03 -8.26 22.80
C GLN A 41 -6.24 -9.44 23.37
N GLY A 42 -5.06 -9.71 22.81
CA GLY A 42 -4.14 -10.71 23.35
C GLY A 42 -3.05 -11.15 22.36
N GLU A 43 -2.06 -11.88 22.87
CA GLU A 43 -0.94 -12.40 22.08
C GLU A 43 -1.43 -13.38 20.98
N ALA A 44 -2.52 -14.11 21.24
CA ALA A 44 -3.08 -15.05 20.27
C ALA A 44 -3.57 -14.35 19.00
N ARG A 45 -4.20 -13.16 19.12
CA ARG A 45 -4.55 -12.31 17.99
C ARG A 45 -3.32 -11.89 17.20
N ALA A 46 -2.29 -11.37 17.89
CA ALA A 46 -1.05 -10.95 17.26
C ALA A 46 -0.37 -12.09 16.48
N ARG A 47 -0.39 -13.32 17.02
CA ARG A 47 0.11 -14.53 16.33
C ARG A 47 -0.67 -14.86 15.06
N VAL A 48 -1.99 -14.75 15.09
CA VAL A 48 -2.83 -14.97 13.89
C VAL A 48 -2.56 -13.90 12.84
N LEU A 49 -2.49 -12.62 13.23
CA LEU A 49 -2.18 -11.52 12.33
C LEU A 49 -0.77 -11.66 11.72
N SER A 50 0.21 -11.98 12.55
CA SER A 50 1.58 -12.25 12.14
C SER A 50 1.65 -13.35 11.07
N TRP A 51 0.92 -14.45 11.28
CA TRP A 51 0.84 -15.54 10.31
C TRP A 51 0.13 -15.18 9.01
N LEU A 52 -0.96 -14.40 9.08
CA LEU A 52 -1.64 -13.91 7.87
C LEU A 52 -0.70 -13.05 7.03
N PHE A 53 0.08 -12.19 7.68
CA PHE A 53 1.06 -11.35 7.00
C PHE A 53 2.19 -12.19 6.37
N ASP A 54 2.72 -13.17 7.10
CA ASP A 54 3.74 -14.09 6.58
C ASP A 54 3.26 -14.86 5.35
N ARG A 55 2.00 -15.31 5.38
CA ARG A 55 1.36 -15.97 4.25
C ARG A 55 1.23 -15.06 3.03
N PHE A 56 0.75 -13.84 3.25
CA PHE A 56 0.69 -12.83 2.19
C PHE A 56 2.05 -12.62 1.54
N LEU A 57 3.12 -12.46 2.34
CA LEU A 57 4.48 -12.28 1.82
C LEU A 57 5.00 -13.49 1.06
N THR A 58 4.71 -14.70 1.54
CA THR A 58 5.16 -15.95 0.90
C THR A 58 4.51 -16.17 -0.46
N ASP A 59 3.25 -15.74 -0.61
CA ASP A 59 2.51 -15.85 -1.86
C ASP A 59 2.86 -14.74 -2.86
N LEU A 60 3.58 -13.68 -2.44
CA LEU A 60 4.11 -12.67 -3.36
C LEU A 60 5.34 -13.22 -4.12
N PRO A 61 5.45 -12.95 -5.43
CA PRO A 61 6.62 -13.34 -6.23
C PRO A 61 7.88 -12.51 -5.93
N LEU A 62 7.88 -11.74 -4.83
CA LEU A 62 9.02 -10.95 -4.40
C LEU A 62 10.00 -11.86 -3.67
N ASN A 63 11.23 -11.91 -4.19
CA ASN A 63 12.32 -12.76 -3.74
C ASN A 63 12.85 -12.29 -2.36
N HIS A 64 12.03 -12.41 -1.32
CA HIS A 64 12.37 -11.97 0.03
C HIS A 64 12.56 -13.16 0.96
N GLN A 65 13.79 -13.25 1.46
CA GLN A 65 14.18 -14.17 2.52
C GLN A 65 13.26 -13.96 3.72
N SER A 66 12.73 -15.08 4.20
CA SER A 66 11.87 -15.26 5.37
C SER A 66 12.03 -14.17 6.43
N THR A 67 11.18 -13.16 6.39
CA THR A 67 11.03 -12.26 7.53
C THR A 67 10.23 -12.99 8.58
N CYS A 68 10.93 -13.55 9.56
CA CYS A 68 10.36 -13.99 10.82
C CYS A 68 9.49 -12.86 11.37
N VAL A 69 8.18 -12.98 11.22
CA VAL A 69 7.26 -11.92 11.61
C VAL A 69 7.30 -11.81 13.13
N SER A 70 7.87 -10.71 13.62
CA SER A 70 8.00 -10.44 15.06
C SER A 70 6.63 -10.48 15.74
N LYS A 71 6.60 -10.97 16.98
CA LYS A 71 5.42 -10.91 17.87
C LYS A 71 5.17 -9.50 18.41
N ASP A 72 6.11 -8.59 18.19
CA ASP A 72 6.01 -7.20 18.64
C ASP A 72 4.91 -6.47 17.86
N THR A 73 3.93 -5.95 18.59
CA THR A 73 2.77 -5.23 18.03
C THR A 73 3.20 -3.96 17.30
N ALA A 74 4.30 -3.31 17.70
CA ALA A 74 4.83 -2.14 17.01
C ALA A 74 5.38 -2.51 15.63
N ILE A 75 6.12 -3.63 15.55
CA ILE A 75 6.67 -4.13 14.28
C ILE A 75 5.53 -4.58 13.36
N LEU A 76 4.55 -5.32 13.89
CA LEU A 76 3.36 -5.70 13.13
C LEU A 76 2.61 -4.47 12.60
N THR A 77 2.41 -3.45 13.43
CA THR A 77 1.74 -2.21 13.00
C THR A 77 2.51 -1.52 11.88
N SER A 78 3.84 -1.46 11.97
CA SER A 78 4.67 -0.91 10.90
C SER A 78 4.54 -1.71 9.60
N ASN A 79 4.53 -3.04 9.69
CA ASN A 79 4.37 -3.94 8.55
C ASN A 79 3.01 -3.76 7.88
N PHE A 80 1.91 -3.77 8.65
CA PHE A 80 0.57 -3.54 8.11
C PHE A 80 0.39 -2.12 7.55
N ALA A 81 1.06 -1.13 8.13
CA ALA A 81 1.06 0.22 7.59
C ALA A 81 1.82 0.32 6.26
N SER A 82 2.90 -0.44 6.09
CA SER A 82 3.68 -0.46 4.83
C SER A 82 2.89 -1.00 3.64
N ILE A 83 1.89 -1.84 3.88
CA ILE A 83 0.97 -2.38 2.86
C ILE A 83 -0.38 -1.64 2.81
N GLY A 84 -0.49 -0.51 3.50
CA GLY A 84 -1.68 0.36 3.45
C GLY A 84 -2.91 -0.12 4.21
N LEU A 85 -2.80 -1.16 5.05
CA LEU A 85 -3.95 -1.69 5.81
C LEU A 85 -4.29 -0.88 7.07
N CYS A 86 -3.32 -0.14 7.62
CA CYS A 86 -3.54 0.73 8.78
C CYS A 86 -2.58 1.93 8.82
N LYS A 87 -2.83 2.90 9.70
CA LYS A 87 -1.88 3.97 10.00
C LYS A 87 -0.80 3.47 10.99
N LYS A 88 0.42 4.01 10.94
CA LYS A 88 1.54 3.59 11.82
C LYS A 88 1.24 3.80 13.30
N GLU A 89 0.39 4.79 13.61
CA GLU A 89 0.00 5.16 14.96
C GLU A 89 -1.14 4.26 15.48
N ASN A 90 -1.76 3.45 14.62
CA ASN A 90 -2.96 2.68 14.94
C ASN A 90 -2.63 1.29 15.52
N VAL A 91 -1.74 1.25 16.51
CA VAL A 91 -1.36 0.02 17.23
C VAL A 91 -2.58 -0.62 17.91
N ALA A 92 -3.54 0.21 18.34
CA ALA A 92 -4.80 -0.24 18.93
C ALA A 92 -5.60 -1.18 18.02
N LEU A 93 -5.49 -1.03 16.69
CA LEU A 93 -6.17 -1.89 15.73
C LEU A 93 -5.56 -3.29 15.71
N ILE A 94 -4.24 -3.40 15.74
CA ILE A 94 -3.53 -4.68 15.77
C ILE A 94 -3.79 -5.40 17.09
N GLU A 95 -3.79 -4.66 18.18
CA GLU A 95 -4.07 -5.19 19.52
C GLU A 95 -5.54 -5.51 19.78
N GLY A 96 -6.47 -5.12 18.91
CA GLY A 96 -7.90 -5.38 19.11
C GLY A 96 -8.54 -4.51 20.19
N ARG A 97 -7.99 -3.31 20.44
CA ARG A 97 -8.54 -2.29 21.34
C ARG A 97 -9.51 -1.31 20.67
N THR A 98 -9.70 -1.41 19.35
CA THR A 98 -10.62 -0.57 18.57
C THR A 98 -12.05 -1.10 18.56
N SER A 99 -12.98 -0.36 17.98
CA SER A 99 -14.36 -0.83 17.80
C SER A 99 -14.42 -2.12 16.99
N LEU A 100 -15.39 -2.99 17.30
CA LEU A 100 -15.57 -4.28 16.62
C LEU A 100 -15.68 -4.13 15.09
N LEU A 101 -16.39 -3.09 14.62
CA LEU A 101 -16.51 -2.80 13.20
C LEU A 101 -15.15 -2.52 12.55
N GLN A 102 -14.30 -1.71 13.18
CA GLN A 102 -12.96 -1.41 12.66
C GLN A 102 -12.08 -2.66 12.63
N GLN A 103 -12.17 -3.52 13.65
CA GLN A 103 -11.42 -4.78 13.68
C GLN A 103 -11.85 -5.73 12.56
N LEU A 104 -13.17 -5.84 12.32
CA LEU A 104 -13.71 -6.66 11.25
C LEU A 104 -13.27 -6.15 9.87
N LEU A 105 -13.41 -4.84 9.61
CA LEU A 105 -12.97 -4.25 8.34
C LEU A 105 -11.48 -4.47 8.08
N PHE A 106 -10.65 -4.32 9.10
CA PHE A 106 -9.21 -4.57 8.98
C PHE A 106 -8.90 -6.03 8.63
N LEU A 107 -9.53 -6.98 9.32
CA LEU A 107 -9.35 -8.41 9.07
C LEU A 107 -9.92 -8.85 7.72
N GLU A 108 -11.06 -8.30 7.31
CA GLU A 108 -11.65 -8.51 5.98
C GLU A 108 -10.66 -8.05 4.90
N SER A 109 -10.14 -6.82 4.99
CA SER A 109 -9.14 -6.31 4.04
C SER A 109 -7.85 -7.14 4.00
N LEU A 110 -7.39 -7.62 5.16
CA LEU A 110 -6.20 -8.49 5.23
C LEU A 110 -6.45 -9.84 4.58
N LEU A 111 -7.62 -10.46 4.82
CA LEU A 111 -7.98 -11.73 4.20
C LEU A 111 -8.17 -11.60 2.70
N ASP A 112 -8.81 -10.51 2.24
CA ASP A 112 -8.95 -10.21 0.81
C ASP A 112 -7.58 -10.11 0.15
N LEU A 113 -6.61 -9.48 0.81
CA LEU A 113 -5.24 -9.35 0.32
C LEU A 113 -4.50 -10.70 0.25
N VAL A 114 -4.63 -11.54 1.28
CA VAL A 114 -4.04 -12.89 1.31
C VAL A 114 -4.64 -13.79 0.24
N GLU A 115 -5.96 -13.76 0.07
CA GLU A 115 -6.66 -14.54 -0.95
C GLU A 115 -6.30 -14.07 -2.37
N ALA A 116 -6.20 -12.75 -2.59
CA ALA A 116 -5.77 -12.18 -3.87
C ALA A 116 -4.32 -12.52 -4.22
N ALA A 117 -3.43 -12.60 -3.23
CA ALA A 117 -2.06 -13.06 -3.45
C ALA A 117 -2.00 -14.56 -3.77
N SER A 118 -2.83 -15.38 -3.12
CA SER A 118 -2.89 -16.83 -3.35
C SER A 118 -3.59 -17.21 -4.66
N SER A 119 -4.49 -16.38 -5.19
CA SER A 119 -5.08 -16.60 -6.51
C SER A 119 -4.01 -16.36 -7.57
N LYS A 120 -3.30 -17.44 -7.94
CA LYS A 120 -2.37 -17.49 -9.09
C LYS A 120 -3.06 -17.29 -10.44
N GLU A 121 -4.31 -16.80 -10.47
CA GLU A 121 -4.82 -16.16 -11.66
C GLU A 121 -3.86 -15.00 -11.91
N SER A 122 -2.99 -15.23 -12.90
CA SER A 122 -2.08 -14.25 -13.46
C SER A 122 -2.70 -12.88 -13.25
N VAL A 123 -2.04 -12.01 -12.49
CA VAL A 123 -2.30 -10.57 -12.59
C VAL A 123 -2.40 -10.35 -14.09
N PRO A 124 -3.60 -10.12 -14.66
CA PRO A 124 -3.69 -9.85 -16.07
C PRO A 124 -2.74 -8.69 -16.24
N GLN A 125 -1.89 -8.77 -17.26
CA GLN A 125 -1.09 -7.63 -17.69
C GLN A 125 -1.87 -6.36 -17.41
N LEU A 126 -1.16 -5.39 -16.83
CA LEU A 126 -1.56 -4.03 -16.45
C LEU A 126 -2.25 -3.29 -17.62
N GLU A 127 -3.33 -3.85 -18.12
CA GLU A 127 -4.07 -3.59 -19.35
C GLU A 127 -5.52 -3.83 -18.97
N GLY A 128 -6.11 -2.80 -18.37
CA GLY A 128 -7.55 -2.76 -18.17
C GLY A 128 -8.02 -3.31 -16.83
N SER A 129 -7.66 -2.62 -15.75
CA SER A 129 -8.62 -2.11 -14.76
C SER A 129 -7.89 -1.75 -13.48
N CYS A 130 -7.38 -0.52 -13.42
CA CYS A 130 -6.89 0.13 -12.20
C CYS A 130 -8.02 0.37 -11.18
N ARG A 131 -9.02 -0.51 -11.04
CA ARG A 131 -10.10 -0.37 -10.06
C ARG A 131 -9.57 -0.28 -8.65
N PHE A 132 -8.45 -0.95 -8.35
CA PHE A 132 -7.80 -0.85 -7.05
C PHE A 132 -7.19 0.54 -6.83
N ALA A 133 -6.46 1.08 -7.81
CA ALA A 133 -5.92 2.44 -7.74
C ALA A 133 -7.04 3.49 -7.72
N ASP A 134 -8.10 3.31 -8.51
CA ASP A 134 -9.28 4.16 -8.52
C ASP A 134 -10.01 4.12 -7.17
N THR A 135 -10.09 2.95 -6.52
CA THR A 135 -10.69 2.79 -5.19
C THR A 135 -9.80 3.39 -4.09
N LEU A 136 -8.48 3.30 -4.22
CA LEU A 136 -7.53 3.98 -3.34
C LEU A 136 -7.62 5.49 -3.49
N CYS A 137 -7.58 6.01 -4.72
CA CYS A 137 -7.71 7.44 -5.03
C CYS A 137 -9.09 8.00 -4.67
N ALA A 138 -10.16 7.21 -4.78
CA ALA A 138 -11.52 7.60 -4.37
C ALA A 138 -11.75 7.48 -2.86
N SER A 139 -10.85 6.84 -2.12
CA SER A 139 -10.96 6.78 -0.67
C SER A 139 -10.53 8.11 -0.04
N GLU A 140 -11.49 8.87 0.50
CA GLU A 140 -11.29 10.15 1.23
C GLU A 140 -10.38 10.05 2.48
N ARG A 141 -9.79 8.88 2.75
CA ARG A 141 -9.02 8.58 3.96
C ARG A 141 -7.50 8.54 3.75
N LEU A 142 -7.03 8.67 2.51
CA LEU A 142 -5.62 8.90 2.24
C LEU A 142 -5.34 10.38 2.47
N ASP A 143 -5.05 10.74 3.73
CA ASP A 143 -4.46 12.04 4.04
C ASP A 143 -3.29 12.26 3.07
N SER A 144 -3.22 13.44 2.46
CA SER A 144 -2.17 13.82 1.51
C SER A 144 -0.76 13.65 2.07
N SER A 145 -0.60 13.51 3.39
CA SER A 145 0.64 13.17 4.08
C SER A 145 1.19 11.78 3.76
N VAL A 146 0.36 10.83 3.33
CA VAL A 146 0.81 9.48 2.91
C VAL A 146 1.57 9.54 1.59
N PHE A 147 1.16 10.44 0.68
CA PHE A 147 1.83 10.70 -0.60
C PHE A 147 2.77 11.92 -0.58
N ALA A 148 2.78 12.68 0.52
CA ALA A 148 3.73 13.79 0.70
C ALA A 148 5.16 13.30 0.97
N GLN A 149 5.33 12.01 1.32
CA GLN A 149 6.62 11.37 1.15
C GLN A 149 6.83 11.21 -0.34
N SER A 150 7.78 11.97 -0.89
CA SER A 150 8.25 11.84 -2.27
C SER A 150 8.74 10.41 -2.49
N LEU A 151 7.82 9.53 -2.87
CA LEU A 151 8.12 8.17 -3.27
C LEU A 151 8.94 8.31 -4.55
N ASN A 152 10.25 8.13 -4.40
CA ASN A 152 11.14 8.11 -5.54
C ASN A 152 10.88 6.78 -6.25
N LEU A 153 9.94 6.78 -7.21
CA LEU A 153 9.54 5.60 -7.98
C LEU A 153 10.60 5.18 -9.01
N LEU A 154 11.76 5.83 -8.98
CA LEU A 154 12.87 5.47 -9.83
C LEU A 154 13.54 4.20 -9.29
N PRO A 155 13.84 3.22 -10.17
CA PRO A 155 14.74 2.14 -9.83
C PRO A 155 16.03 2.69 -9.21
N ALA A 156 16.57 2.00 -8.21
CA ALA A 156 17.79 2.42 -7.48
C ALA A 156 18.96 2.77 -8.43
N ASP A 157 19.03 2.07 -9.57
CA ASP A 157 20.06 2.25 -10.60
C ASP A 157 19.98 3.62 -11.32
N ILE A 158 18.82 4.27 -11.32
CA ILE A 158 18.60 5.56 -12.00
C ILE A 158 18.71 6.73 -11.01
N GLY A 159 18.33 6.52 -9.74
CA GLY A 159 18.33 7.58 -8.71
C GLY A 159 19.70 8.25 -8.53
N HIS A 160 20.78 7.46 -8.55
CA HIS A 160 22.14 7.97 -8.38
C HIS A 160 22.64 8.84 -9.54
N HIS A 161 22.06 8.73 -10.74
CA HIS A 161 22.44 9.58 -11.86
C HIS A 161 21.80 10.98 -11.77
N LEU A 162 20.65 11.10 -11.12
CA LEU A 162 19.90 12.35 -11.01
C LEU A 162 20.31 13.20 -9.79
N ASP A 163 20.75 12.58 -8.70
CA ASP A 163 21.24 13.31 -7.51
C ASP A 163 22.50 14.14 -7.79
N SER A 164 23.25 13.84 -8.86
CA SER A 164 24.41 14.65 -9.29
C SER A 164 24.03 15.97 -9.98
N ARG A 165 22.74 16.19 -10.27
CA ARG A 165 22.23 17.39 -10.95
C ARG A 165 20.89 17.83 -10.36
N VAL A 166 20.81 18.03 -9.05
CA VAL A 166 19.79 18.96 -8.52
C VAL A 166 20.28 20.37 -8.80
N VAL A 167 20.18 20.77 -10.08
CA VAL A 167 20.30 22.15 -10.50
C VAL A 167 19.11 22.87 -9.87
N SER A 168 19.41 23.90 -9.07
CA SER A 168 18.38 24.64 -8.35
C SER A 168 17.38 25.21 -9.36
N GLY A 169 16.08 25.24 -9.02
CA GLY A 169 15.04 25.71 -9.95
C GLY A 169 15.28 27.13 -10.49
N GLU A 170 16.12 27.92 -9.80
CA GLU A 170 16.53 29.26 -10.22
C GLU A 170 17.60 29.24 -11.33
N GLU A 171 18.51 28.27 -11.32
CA GLU A 171 19.51 28.08 -12.37
C GLU A 171 18.84 27.61 -13.67
N LEU A 172 17.89 26.67 -13.60
CA LEU A 172 17.11 26.24 -14.76
C LEU A 172 16.29 27.37 -15.38
N LYS A 173 15.78 28.28 -14.54
CA LYS A 173 15.01 29.44 -15.01
C LYS A 173 15.90 30.46 -15.71
N SER A 174 17.08 30.75 -15.16
CA SER A 174 18.03 31.67 -15.80
C SER A 174 18.62 31.09 -17.09
N GLU A 175 18.84 29.78 -17.15
CA GLU A 175 19.30 29.10 -18.36
C GLU A 175 18.20 29.05 -19.44
N ALA A 176 16.94 28.84 -19.06
CA ALA A 176 15.80 28.93 -19.97
C ALA A 176 15.61 30.35 -20.53
N GLU A 177 15.75 31.38 -19.68
CA GLU A 177 15.70 32.79 -20.12
C GLU A 177 16.86 33.12 -21.08
N SER A 178 18.07 32.63 -20.80
CA SER A 178 19.22 32.79 -21.70
C SER A 178 19.02 32.13 -23.07
N LEU A 179 18.47 30.91 -23.09
CA LEU A 179 18.18 30.19 -24.34
C LEU A 179 17.07 30.87 -25.16
N CYS A 180 16.05 31.43 -24.51
CA CYS A 180 15.02 32.22 -25.19
C CYS A 180 15.61 33.45 -25.88
N SER A 181 16.45 34.22 -25.19
CA SER A 181 17.11 35.39 -25.82
C SER A 181 18.00 34.98 -27.00
N GLN A 182 18.75 33.88 -26.89
CA GLN A 182 19.57 33.38 -28.00
C GLN A 182 18.74 32.93 -29.21
N LEU A 183 17.55 32.37 -28.99
CA LEU A 183 16.64 31.98 -30.07
C LEU A 183 16.04 33.20 -30.77
N GLU A 184 15.67 34.24 -30.03
CA GLU A 184 15.15 35.50 -30.60
C GLU A 184 16.22 36.22 -31.44
N ASP A 185 17.48 36.25 -30.97
CA ASP A 185 18.59 36.82 -31.73
C ASP A 185 18.84 36.05 -33.03
N ARG A 186 18.86 34.70 -32.97
CA ARG A 186 19.02 33.84 -34.14
C ARG A 186 17.87 33.98 -35.13
N GLN A 187 16.64 34.12 -34.65
CA GLN A 187 15.47 34.37 -35.50
C GLN A 187 15.56 35.73 -36.20
N SER A 188 16.03 36.76 -35.50
CA SER A 188 16.25 38.10 -36.04
C SER A 188 17.35 38.11 -37.10
N GLU A 189 18.45 37.39 -36.86
CA GLU A 189 19.55 37.22 -37.82
C GLU A 189 19.09 36.50 -39.08
N LEU A 190 18.34 35.40 -38.96
CA LEU A 190 17.77 34.70 -40.10
C LEU A 190 16.81 35.57 -40.90
N HIS A 191 15.98 36.37 -40.22
CA HIS A 191 15.05 37.30 -40.89
C HIS A 191 15.80 38.40 -41.66
N SER A 192 16.90 38.90 -41.11
CA SER A 192 17.79 39.87 -41.77
C SER A 192 18.45 39.26 -43.02
N ILE A 193 18.99 38.05 -42.92
CA ILE A 193 19.60 37.33 -44.05
C ILE A 193 18.57 37.07 -45.15
N LEU A 194 17.34 36.65 -44.77
CA LEU A 194 16.26 36.42 -45.74
C LEU A 194 15.80 37.70 -46.44
N GLN A 195 15.88 38.87 -45.80
CA GLN A 195 15.62 40.16 -46.45
C GLN A 195 16.74 40.58 -47.40
N GLN A 196 17.99 40.20 -47.12
CA GLN A 196 19.16 40.57 -47.91
C GLN A 196 19.37 39.67 -49.14
N VAL A 197 18.81 38.47 -49.12
CA VAL A 197 18.83 37.49 -50.23
C VAL A 197 17.66 37.68 -51.21
N ARG A 198 16.73 38.61 -50.91
CA ARG A 198 15.57 38.93 -51.75
C ARG A 198 15.81 40.18 -52.59
#